data_AF-A0A1R1D3Y7-F1
#
_entry.id   AF-A0A1R1D3Y7-F1
#
_cell.length_a   1.000
_cell.length_b   1.000
_cell.length_c   1.000
_cell.angle_alpha   90.00
_cell.angle_beta   90.00
_cell.angle_gamma   90.00
#
_symmetry.space_group_name_H-M   'P 1'
#
loop_
_entity.id
_entity.type
_entity.pdbx_description
1 polymer ?
#
loop_
_entity_poly.entity_id
_entity_poly.type
_entity_poly.pdbx_seq_one_letter_code
_entity_poly.pdbx_strand_id
1 'polypeptide(L)' 'MKKNGWILLIFIIIGLLAGALVARWLAPVSGIAFLTNPIETTWSPAIDLYVISFNMTLQLQFSLFSLIGAIIAIWLYRKM' A
#
# COMPACT_ATOMS: atom_id res chain seq x y z
N MET A 1 27.08 -3.04 -6.98
CA MET A 1 26.53 -3.31 -5.63
C MET A 1 25.84 -4.67 -5.68
N LYS A 2 26.10 -5.57 -4.72
CA LYS A 2 25.48 -6.91 -4.69
C LYS A 2 23.96 -6.72 -4.78
N LYS A 3 23.30 -7.27 -5.81
CA LYS A 3 21.85 -7.12 -6.05
C LYS A 3 21.11 -7.83 -4.91
N ASN A 4 20.92 -7.14 -3.80
CA ASN A 4 20.15 -7.65 -2.67
C ASN A 4 18.67 -7.39 -2.99
N GLY A 5 17.90 -8.47 -3.16
CA GLY A 5 16.43 -8.39 -3.30
C GLY A 5 15.74 -7.69 -2.14
N TRP A 6 16.43 -7.53 -1.01
CA TRP A 6 16.01 -6.68 0.10
C TRP A 6 15.88 -5.19 -0.26
N ILE A 7 16.78 -4.63 -1.08
CA ILE A 7 16.65 -3.23 -1.53
C ILE A 7 15.40 -3.09 -2.40
N LEU A 8 15.09 -4.07 -3.26
CA LEU A 8 13.88 -4.10 -4.08
C LEU A 8 12.61 -4.01 -3.24
N LEU A 9 12.55 -4.85 -2.20
CA LEU A 9 11.39 -4.93 -1.32
C LEU A 9 11.15 -3.58 -0.62
N ILE A 10 12.21 -2.97 -0.09
CA ILE A 10 12.13 -1.63 0.53
C ILE A 10 11.67 -0.59 -0.48
N PHE A 11 12.18 -0.64 -1.72
CA PHE A 11 11.79 0.29 -2.77
C PHE A 11 10.30 0.17 -3.13
N ILE A 12 9.79 -1.06 -3.19
CA ILE A 12 8.36 -1.35 -3.44
C ILE A 12 7.50 -0.82 -2.31
N ILE A 13 7.89 -1.06 -1.05
CA ILE A 13 7.16 -0.54 0.13
C ILE A 13 7.10 0.99 0.08
N ILE A 14 8.22 1.65 -0.18
CA ILE A 14 8.28 3.12 -0.28
C ILE A 14 7.44 3.63 -1.46
N GLY A 15 7.49 2.95 -2.61
CA GLY A 15 6.67 3.28 -3.78
C GLY A 15 5.17 3.18 -3.53
N LEU A 16 4.74 2.11 -2.85
CA LEU A 16 3.34 1.91 -2.44
C LEU A 16 2.89 3.01 -1.47
N LEU A 17 3.72 3.33 -0.46
CA LEU A 17 3.43 4.37 0.53
C LEU A 17 3.34 5.75 -0.13
N ALA A 18 4.31 6.10 -0.99
CA ALA A 18 4.32 7.37 -1.71
C ALA A 18 3.08 7.50 -2.62
N GLY A 19 2.75 6.46 -3.38
CA GLY A 19 1.56 6.45 -4.24
C GLY A 19 0.26 6.54 -3.43
N ALA A 20 0.16 5.87 -2.28
CA ALA A 20 -1.00 5.98 -1.39
C ALA A 20 -1.14 7.39 -0.80
N LEU A 21 -0.03 8.06 -0.46
CA LEU A 21 -0.02 9.43 0.03
C LEU A 21 -0.52 10.40 -1.06
N VAL A 22 -0.01 10.25 -2.27
CA VAL A 22 -0.44 11.05 -3.44
C VAL A 22 -1.93 10.82 -3.73
N ALA A 23 -2.40 9.58 -3.64
CA ALA A 23 -3.82 9.27 -3.76
C ALA A 23 -4.62 10.06 -2.71
N ARG A 24 -4.26 9.97 -1.43
CA ARG A 24 -4.97 10.69 -0.37
C ARG A 24 -5.00 12.21 -0.59
N TRP A 25 -3.95 12.78 -1.16
CA TRP A 25 -3.89 14.20 -1.51
C TRP A 25 -4.76 14.57 -2.72
N LEU A 26 -4.94 13.66 -3.68
CA LEU A 26 -5.80 13.84 -4.85
C LEU A 26 -7.26 13.43 -4.62
N ALA A 27 -7.59 12.90 -3.44
CA ALA A 27 -8.96 12.54 -3.06
C ALA A 27 -10.01 13.67 -3.19
N PRO A 28 -9.68 14.96 -2.97
CA PRO A 28 -10.63 16.05 -3.19
C PRO A 28 -10.88 16.39 -4.67
N VAL A 29 -10.09 15.84 -5.60
CA VAL A 29 -10.22 16.16 -7.04
C VAL A 29 -11.18 15.18 -7.72
N SER A 30 -12.43 15.60 -7.89
CA SER A 30 -13.54 14.80 -8.42
C SER A 30 -13.30 14.21 -9.82
N GLY A 31 -12.47 14.85 -10.66
CA GLY A 31 -12.11 14.34 -11.99
C GLY A 31 -11.18 13.11 -11.99
N ILE A 32 -10.56 12.80 -10.86
CA ILE A 32 -9.53 11.74 -10.75
C ILE A 32 -9.93 10.69 -9.69
N ALA A 33 -11.11 10.84 -9.08
CA ALA A 33 -11.60 10.00 -7.98
C ALA A 33 -11.58 8.50 -8.29
N PHE A 34 -11.71 8.10 -9.57
CA PHE A 34 -11.58 6.71 -10.00
C PHE A 34 -10.18 6.12 -9.72
N LEU A 35 -9.11 6.90 -9.86
CA LEU A 35 -7.74 6.48 -9.57
C LEU A 35 -7.42 6.53 -8.06
N THR A 36 -8.21 7.29 -7.33
CA THR A 36 -7.99 7.59 -5.92
C THR A 36 -8.79 6.70 -4.98
N ASN A 37 -9.92 6.16 -5.43
CA ASN A 37 -10.77 5.26 -4.65
C ASN A 37 -9.96 4.01 -4.25
N PRO A 38 -9.65 3.85 -2.95
CA PRO A 38 -8.98 2.66 -2.48
C PRO A 38 -9.98 1.50 -2.44
N ILE A 39 -9.53 0.32 -2.85
CA ILE A 39 -10.22 -0.92 -2.50
C ILE A 39 -9.86 -1.20 -1.05
N GLU A 40 -10.87 -1.15 -0.18
CA GLU A 40 -10.71 -1.42 1.25
C GLU A 40 -10.89 -2.90 1.50
N THR A 41 -9.83 -3.58 1.90
CA THR A 41 -9.90 -4.96 2.40
C THR A 41 -9.64 -4.95 3.89
N THR A 42 -10.64 -5.38 4.65
CA THR A 42 -10.57 -5.47 6.11
C THR A 42 -10.36 -6.92 6.50
N TRP A 43 -9.26 -7.18 7.21
CA TRP A 43 -8.98 -8.48 7.80
C TRP A 43 -9.11 -8.34 9.31
N SER A 44 -10.10 -9.03 9.89
CA SER A 44 -10.40 -8.97 11.32
C SER A 44 -10.47 -10.37 11.93
N PRO A 45 -9.32 -11.01 12.17
CA PRO A 45 -9.27 -12.21 12.99
C PRO A 45 -9.62 -11.84 14.44
N ALA A 46 -10.76 -12.33 14.90
CA ALA A 46 -11.15 -12.26 16.31
C ALA A 46 -11.01 -13.65 16.93
N ILE A 47 -10.25 -13.74 18.01
CA ILE A 47 -10.08 -14.96 18.80
C ILE A 47 -10.53 -14.65 20.21
N ASP A 48 -11.51 -15.42 20.68
CA ASP A 48 -12.03 -15.31 22.04
C ASP A 48 -11.78 -16.63 22.78
N LEU A 49 -10.80 -16.62 23.68
CA LEU A 49 -10.37 -17.78 24.47
C LEU A 49 -10.92 -17.76 25.90
N TYR A 50 -11.99 -16.98 26.16
CA TYR A 50 -12.67 -16.86 27.45
C TYR A 50 -11.88 -16.14 28.57
N VAL A 51 -10.57 -16.35 28.63
CA VAL A 51 -9.63 -15.68 29.58
C VAL A 51 -8.85 -14.55 28.89
N ILE A 52 -8.61 -14.69 27.59
CA ILE A 52 -7.85 -13.74 26.77
C ILE A 52 -8.61 -13.53 25.46
N SER A 53 -8.92 -12.27 25.16
CA SER A 53 -9.51 -11.86 23.88
C SER A 53 -8.46 -11.15 23.04
N PHE A 54 -8.38 -11.52 21.75
CA PHE A 54 -7.50 -10.90 20.77
C PHE A 54 -8.32 -10.43 19.58
N ASN A 55 -8.29 -9.12 19.33
CA ASN A 55 -8.96 -8.48 18.21
C ASN A 55 -7.92 -7.63 17.46
N MET A 56 -7.63 -8.01 16.22
CA MET A 56 -6.72 -7.28 15.35
C MET A 56 -7.46 -6.91 14.07
N THR A 57 -7.60 -5.61 13.83
CA THR A 57 -8.20 -5.09 12.60
C THR A 57 -7.11 -4.55 11.68
N LEU A 58 -6.83 -5.26 10.60
CA LEU A 58 -5.93 -4.79 9.55
C LEU A 58 -6.76 -4.21 8.40
N GLN A 59 -6.61 -2.91 8.15
CA GLN A 59 -7.21 -2.23 7.00
C GLN A 59 -6.14 -2.01 5.94
N LEU A 60 -6.29 -2.68 4.80
CA LEU A 60 -5.43 -2.48 3.64
C LEU A 60 -6.20 -1.68 2.60
N GLN A 61 -5.71 -0.48 2.31
CA GLN A 61 -6.28 0.43 1.32
C GLN A 61 -5.36 0.46 0.10
N PHE A 62 -5.75 -0.24 -0.97
CA PHE A 62 -5.00 -0.25 -2.22
C PHE A 62 -5.70 0.63 -3.26
N SER A 63 -5.07 1.77 -3.61
CA SER A 63 -5.53 2.64 -4.70
C SER A 63 -4.71 2.42 -5.98
N LEU A 64 -5.28 2.78 -7.14
CA LEU A 64 -4.56 2.70 -8.41
C LEU A 64 -3.29 3.58 -8.41
N PHE A 65 -3.32 4.71 -7.69
CA PHE A 65 -2.13 5.54 -7.47
C PHE A 65 -1.03 4.84 -6.66
N SER A 66 -1.38 4.05 -5.64
CA SER A 66 -0.42 3.21 -4.91
C SER A 66 0.21 2.16 -5.84
N LEU A 67 -0.59 1.57 -6.73
CA LEU A 67 -0.12 0.63 -7.75
C LEU A 67 0.84 1.29 -8.75
N ILE A 68 0.54 2.50 -9.21
CA ILE A 68 1.41 3.30 -10.08
C ILE A 68 2.72 3.63 -9.37
N GLY A 69 2.66 4.02 -8.09
CA GLY A 69 3.84 4.24 -7.24
C GLY A 69 4.73 2.99 -7.15
N ALA A 70 4.13 1.80 -7.00
CA ALA A 70 4.84 0.53 -7.01
C ALA A 70 5.51 0.25 -8.37
N ILE A 71 4.82 0.49 -9.49
CA ILE A 71 5.37 0.31 -10.85
C ILE A 71 6.56 1.24 -11.08
N ILE A 72 6.44 2.52 -10.69
CA ILE A 72 7.54 3.50 -10.80
C ILE A 72 8.73 3.06 -9.95
N ALA A 73 8.49 2.58 -8.73
CA ALA A 73 9.53 2.06 -7.84
C ALA A 73 10.27 0.87 -8.48
N ILE A 74 9.54 -0.10 -9.04
CA ILE A 74 10.14 -1.25 -9.74
C ILE A 74 10.96 -0.77 -10.94
N TRP A 75 10.45 0.19 -11.72
CA TRP A 75 11.15 0.73 -12.87
C TRP A 75 12.44 1.45 -12.48
N LEU A 76 12.40 2.24 -11.42
CA LEU A 76 13.57 3.00 -10.92
C LEU A 76 14.66 2.06 -10.38
N TYR A 77 14.28 0.98 -9.68
CA TYR A 77 15.24 -0.06 -9.29
C TYR A 77 15.85 -0.75 -10.50
N ARG A 78 15.05 -1.01 -11.54
CA ARG A 78 15.55 -1.68 -12.76
C ARG A 78 16.56 -0.83 -13.54
N LYS A 79 16.48 0.50 -13.39
CA LYS A 79 17.36 1.47 -14.04
C LYS A 79 18.69 1.69 -13.29
N MET A 80 18.74 1.35 -11.99
CA MET A 80 19.98 1.33 -11.19
C MET A 80 20.78 0.03 -11.41
#